data_AF-A0A0G0SGI6-F1
#
_entry.id   AF-A0A0G0SGI6-F1
#
_cell.length_a   1.000
_cell.length_b   1.000
_cell.length_c   1.000
_cell.angle_alpha   90.00
_cell.angle_beta   90.00
_cell.angle_gamma   90.00
#
_symmetry.space_group_name_H-M   'P 1'
#
loop_
_entity.id
_entity.type
_entity.pdbx_description
1 polymer ?
#
loop_
_entity_poly.entity_id
_entity_poly.type
_entity_poly.pdbx_seq_one_letter_code
_entity_poly.pdbx_strand_id
1 'polypeptide(L)'
;MEPAIMTGDIIITRPNNKYMVNDVITFKNEENRTVTHRIIESFQKDNLTNFNTKGDANRSEDSDSISINQVIGKVVLVIPKLGFLVAFSKSPPGLILLVLFPAALFILDEIFKIKNA
;
A
#
# COMPACT_ATOMS: atom_id res chain seq x y z
N MET A 1 8.46 -6.13 -2.71
CA MET A 1 8.99 -6.10 -1.32
C MET A 1 8.78 -7.43 -0.60
N GLU A 2 8.75 -8.55 -1.33
CA GLU A 2 8.62 -9.87 -0.68
C GLU A 2 9.92 -10.19 0.09
N PRO A 3 9.84 -10.79 1.29
CA PRO A 3 8.64 -11.30 1.95
C PRO A 3 7.90 -10.28 2.84
N ALA A 4 8.45 -9.08 3.07
CA ALA A 4 7.90 -8.13 4.04
C ALA A 4 6.55 -7.51 3.63
N ILE A 5 6.33 -7.28 2.33
CA ILE A 5 5.07 -6.82 1.75
C ILE A 5 4.82 -7.65 0.49
N MET A 6 3.72 -8.39 0.49
CA MET A 6 3.35 -9.30 -0.58
C MET A 6 2.42 -8.64 -1.60
N THR A 7 2.33 -9.23 -2.79
CA THR A 7 1.33 -8.82 -3.78
C THR A 7 -0.07 -8.98 -3.20
N GLY A 8 -0.90 -7.93 -3.30
CA GLY A 8 -2.26 -7.90 -2.78
C GLY A 8 -2.37 -7.41 -1.33
N ASP A 9 -1.27 -6.98 -0.71
CA ASP A 9 -1.31 -6.27 0.57
C ASP A 9 -1.65 -4.79 0.35
N ILE A 10 -2.28 -4.17 1.35
CA ILE A 10 -2.42 -2.71 1.43
C ILE A 10 -1.45 -2.20 2.48
N ILE A 11 -0.71 -1.15 2.14
CA ILE A 11 0.20 -0.48 3.06
C ILE A 11 -0.33 0.91 3.42
N ILE A 12 -0.12 1.29 4.67
CA ILE A 12 -0.37 2.66 5.15
C ILE A 12 0.97 3.33 5.35
N THR A 13 1.12 4.50 4.75
CA THR A 13 2.31 5.33 4.87
C THR A 13 2.01 6.59 5.65
N ARG A 14 3.02 7.10 6.37
CA ARG A 14 2.94 8.37 7.09
C ARG A 14 4.16 9.22 6.75
N PRO A 15 3.99 10.51 6.37
CA PRO A 15 5.11 11.43 6.21
C PRO A 15 5.91 11.55 7.50
N ASN A 16 7.22 11.64 7.39
CA ASN A 16 8.14 11.83 8.51
C ASN A 16 9.21 12.85 8.14
N ASN A 17 9.75 13.55 9.15
CA ASN A 17 10.82 14.55 8.97
C ASN A 17 12.20 13.91 8.85
N LYS A 18 12.34 12.66 9.30
CA LYS A 18 13.58 11.89 9.24
C LYS A 18 13.28 10.46 8.81
N TYR A 19 14.10 9.95 7.92
CA TYR A 19 14.11 8.56 7.50
C TYR A 19 15.50 7.99 7.75
N MET A 20 15.55 6.73 8.18
CA MET A 20 16.79 6.07 8.56
C MET A 20 17.03 4.85 7.67
N VAL A 21 18.28 4.41 7.61
CA VAL A 21 18.62 3.11 7.01
C VAL A 21 17.75 2.01 7.64
N ASN A 22 17.31 1.07 6.80
CA ASN A 22 16.32 0.02 7.06
C ASN A 22 14.85 0.44 7.10
N ASP A 23 14.52 1.73 7.01
CA ASP A 23 13.13 2.14 6.86
C ASP A 23 12.57 1.71 5.49
N VAL A 24 11.31 1.26 5.48
CA VAL A 24 10.57 1.03 4.24
C VAL A 24 9.80 2.31 3.92
N ILE A 25 10.09 2.90 2.77
CA ILE A 25 9.51 4.16 2.34
C ILE A 25 8.79 3.99 1.01
N THR A 26 7.75 4.79 0.82
CA THR A 26 7.08 4.97 -0.45
C THR A 26 7.46 6.33 -1.02
N PHE A 27 7.86 6.36 -2.28
CA PHE A 27 8.34 7.55 -2.97
C PHE A 27 7.89 7.56 -4.43
N LYS A 28 8.12 8.69 -5.11
CA LYS A 28 7.95 8.80 -6.55
C LYS A 28 9.29 8.73 -7.27
N ASN A 29 9.45 7.78 -8.19
CA ASN A 29 10.64 7.71 -9.04
C ASN A 29 10.61 8.81 -10.11
N GLU A 30 11.65 8.88 -10.95
CA GLU A 30 11.76 9.88 -12.03
C GLU A 30 10.62 9.78 -13.06
N GLU A 31 10.06 8.58 -13.26
CA GLU A 31 8.89 8.34 -14.12
C GLU A 31 7.55 8.67 -13.44
N ASN A 32 7.58 9.31 -12.26
CA ASN A 32 6.40 9.67 -11.46
C ASN A 32 5.54 8.45 -11.03
N ARG A 33 6.13 7.25 -11.02
CA ARG A 33 5.51 6.02 -10.51
C ARG A 33 5.70 5.93 -9.01
N THR A 34 4.68 5.45 -8.31
CA THR A 34 4.73 5.23 -6.86
C THR A 34 5.40 3.89 -6.59
N VAL A 35 6.54 3.93 -5.90
CA VAL A 35 7.37 2.76 -5.60
C VAL A 35 7.58 2.68 -4.08
N THR A 36 7.67 1.47 -3.54
CA THR A 36 7.93 1.24 -2.11
C THR A 36 9.12 0.32 -1.94
N HIS A 37 10.22 0.82 -1.39
CA HIS A 37 11.47 0.08 -1.18
C HIS A 37 12.09 0.38 0.20
N ARG A 38 13.10 -0.40 0.58
CA ARG A 38 13.85 -0.20 1.83
C ARG A 38 15.07 0.67 1.59
N ILE A 39 15.30 1.62 2.49
CA ILE A 39 16.53 2.43 2.50
C ILE A 39 17.69 1.53 2.91
N ILE A 40 18.69 1.43 2.05
CA ILE A 40 19.94 0.70 2.34
C ILE A 40 21.08 1.65 2.70
N GLU A 41 21.02 2.89 2.22
CA GLU A 41 22.03 3.91 2.47
C GLU A 41 21.40 5.29 2.49
N SER A 42 21.94 6.18 3.32
CA SER A 42 21.56 7.60 3.38
C SER A 42 22.82 8.46 3.28
N PHE A 43 22.83 9.43 2.37
CA PHE A 43 23.96 10.32 2.15
C PHE A 43 23.49 11.74 1.80
N GLN A 44 24.42 12.70 1.84
CA GLN A 44 24.16 14.08 1.45
C GLN A 44 24.62 14.31 0.00
N LYS A 45 23.74 14.87 -0.82
CA LYS A 45 24.03 15.29 -2.19
C LYS A 45 23.23 16.55 -2.50
N ASP A 46 23.88 17.56 -3.07
CA ASP A 46 23.25 18.86 -3.39
C ASP A 46 22.56 19.53 -2.19
N ASN A 47 23.17 19.48 -1.00
CA ASN A 47 22.61 19.95 0.28
C ASN A 47 21.28 19.29 0.69
N LEU A 48 20.91 18.17 0.07
CA LEU A 48 19.72 17.39 0.40
C LEU A 48 20.12 15.98 0.83
N THR A 49 19.35 15.43 1.77
CA THR A 49 19.46 14.01 2.11
C THR A 49 18.89 13.20 0.94
N ASN A 50 19.71 12.28 0.45
CA ASN A 50 19.39 11.33 -0.59
C ASN A 50 19.52 9.92 -0.04
N PHE A 51 18.78 9.00 -0.65
CA PHE A 51 18.68 7.61 -0.21
C PHE A 51 18.92 6.69 -1.39
N ASN A 52 19.76 5.67 -1.20
CA ASN A 52 19.73 4.50 -2.07
C ASN A 52 18.70 3.53 -1.50
N THR A 53 17.83 3.04 -2.36
CA THR A 53 16.76 2.11 -1.97
C THR A 53 16.91 0.79 -2.69
N LYS A 54 16.43 -0.26 -2.06
CA LYS A 54 16.40 -1.60 -2.64
C LYS A 54 15.08 -2.27 -2.34
N GLY A 55 14.50 -2.91 -3.35
CA GLY A 55 13.40 -3.84 -3.14
C GLY A 55 13.86 -5.07 -2.36
N ASP A 56 13.16 -5.47 -1.28
CA ASP A 56 13.55 -6.60 -0.43
C ASP A 56 13.77 -7.93 -1.20
N ALA A 57 13.08 -8.10 -2.33
CA ALA A 57 13.21 -9.26 -3.21
C ALA A 57 14.18 -9.05 -4.39
N ASN A 58 14.63 -7.81 -4.63
CA ASN A 58 15.50 -7.51 -5.76
C ASN A 58 16.93 -7.97 -5.46
N ARG A 59 17.59 -8.59 -6.44
CA ARG A 59 19.00 -9.00 -6.32
C ARG A 59 19.94 -7.78 -6.32
N SER A 60 19.65 -6.82 -7.19
CA SER A 60 20.42 -5.59 -7.37
C SER A 60 19.80 -4.42 -6.61
N GLU A 61 20.63 -3.45 -6.23
CA GLU A 61 20.21 -2.14 -5.75
C GLU A 61 19.60 -1.34 -6.91
N ASP A 62 18.69 -0.42 -6.61
CA ASP A 62 18.19 0.48 -7.64
C ASP A 62 19.28 1.51 -7.97
N SER A 63 19.51 1.77 -9.25
CA SER A 63 20.54 2.71 -9.72
C SER A 63 20.24 4.17 -9.36
N ASP A 64 18.98 4.47 -9.04
CA ASP A 64 18.50 5.84 -8.87
C ASP A 64 18.54 6.24 -7.39
N SER A 65 19.22 7.35 -7.11
CA SER A 65 19.20 7.98 -5.78
C SER A 65 17.92 8.76 -5.58
N ILE A 66 17.22 8.52 -4.46
CA ILE A 66 15.95 9.17 -4.14
C ILE A 66 16.17 10.32 -3.16
N SER A 67 15.82 11.54 -3.57
CA SER A 67 15.85 12.72 -2.70
C SER A 67 14.74 12.65 -1.65
N ILE A 68 15.00 13.22 -0.47
CA ILE A 68 13.99 13.40 0.59
C ILE A 68 12.68 14.02 0.09
N ASN A 69 12.73 14.89 -0.91
CA ASN A 69 11.57 15.56 -1.48
C ASN A 69 10.67 14.62 -2.32
N GLN A 70 11.22 13.50 -2.79
CA GLN A 70 10.47 12.49 -3.54
C GLN A 70 9.75 11.49 -2.61
N VAL A 71 10.08 11.49 -1.32
CA VAL A 71 9.53 10.56 -0.34
C VAL A 71 8.13 11.00 0.06
N ILE A 72 7.14 10.12 -0.15
CA ILE A 72 5.75 10.33 0.25
C ILE A 72 5.58 10.02 1.74
N GLY A 73 6.22 8.95 2.24
CA GLY A 73 6.16 8.59 3.64
C GLY A 73 6.78 7.23 3.96
N LYS A 74 6.89 6.95 5.26
CA LYS A 74 7.35 5.66 5.80
C LYS A 74 6.17 4.73 5.97
N VAL A 75 6.33 3.45 5.65
CA VAL A 75 5.33 2.42 5.90
C VAL A 75 5.19 2.21 7.41
N VAL A 76 3.97 2.36 7.93
CA VAL A 76 3.66 2.20 9.36
C VAL A 76 2.75 0.99 9.63
N LEU A 77 2.02 0.51 8.63
CA LEU A 77 1.16 -0.66 8.75
C LEU A 77 1.08 -1.39 7.41
N VAL A 78 1.06 -2.72 7.47
CA VAL A 78 0.80 -3.61 6.33
C VAL A 78 -0.43 -4.43 6.68
N ILE A 79 -1.46 -4.37 5.84
CA ILE A 79 -2.69 -5.15 5.98
C ILE A 79 -2.65 -6.25 4.92
N PRO A 80 -2.43 -7.51 5.32
CA PRO A 80 -2.22 -8.58 4.38
C PRO A 80 -3.50 -8.89 3.60
N LYS A 81 -3.37 -9.18 2.30
CA LYS A 81 -4.44 -9.65 1.39
C LYS A 81 -5.64 -8.72 1.19
N LEU A 82 -5.71 -7.56 1.85
CA LEU A 82 -6.85 -6.64 1.73
C LEU A 82 -6.95 -6.03 0.31
N GLY A 83 -5.84 -5.91 -0.39
CA GLY A 83 -5.79 -5.47 -1.78
C GLY A 83 -6.54 -6.41 -2.72
N PHE A 84 -6.60 -7.72 -2.43
CA PHE A 84 -7.41 -8.65 -3.20
C PHE A 84 -8.92 -8.41 -3.03
N LEU A 85 -9.37 -8.05 -1.83
CA LEU A 85 -10.78 -7.69 -1.59
C LEU A 85 -11.16 -6.41 -2.36
N VAL A 86 -10.28 -5.41 -2.36
CA VAL A 86 -10.46 -4.17 -3.13
C VAL A 86 -10.41 -4.43 -4.64
N ALA A 87 -9.53 -5.32 -5.10
CA ALA A 87 -9.50 -5.71 -6.51
C ALA A 87 -10.77 -6.48 -6.90
N PHE A 88 -11.22 -7.39 -6.05
CA PHE A 88 -12.45 -8.17 -6.25
C PHE A 88 -13.68 -7.26 -6.31
N SER A 89 -13.80 -6.26 -5.43
CA SER A 89 -14.92 -5.32 -5.45
C SER A 89 -15.00 -4.46 -6.72
N LYS A 90 -13.88 -4.33 -7.46
CA LYS A 90 -13.83 -3.64 -8.76
C LYS A 90 -14.19 -4.55 -9.95
N SER A 91 -14.31 -5.87 -9.73
CA SER A 91 -14.76 -6.80 -10.77
C SER A 91 -16.29 -6.77 -10.91
N PRO A 92 -16.86 -7.00 -12.11
CA PRO A 92 -18.31 -7.08 -12.29
C PRO A 92 -19.02 -8.05 -11.33
N PRO A 93 -18.58 -9.31 -11.14
CA PRO A 93 -19.23 -10.21 -10.19
C PRO A 93 -19.04 -9.76 -8.74
N GLY A 94 -17.88 -9.19 -8.38
CA GLY A 94 -17.65 -8.69 -7.03
C GLY A 94 -18.50 -7.47 -6.69
N LEU A 95 -18.72 -6.57 -7.65
CA LEU A 95 -19.61 -5.43 -7.50
C LEU A 95 -21.07 -5.88 -7.33
N ILE A 96 -21.53 -6.82 -8.16
CA ILE A 96 -22.88 -7.41 -8.04
C ILE A 96 -23.07 -8.01 -6.65
N LEU A 97 -22.10 -8.82 -6.18
CA LEU A 97 -22.16 -9.42 -4.85
C LEU A 97 -22.20 -8.36 -3.74
N LEU A 98 -21.38 -7.31 -3.85
CA LEU A 98 -21.28 -6.23 -2.87
C LEU A 98 -22.60 -5.46 -2.71
N VAL A 99 -23.39 -5.35 -3.78
CA VAL A 99 -24.70 -4.69 -3.76
C VAL A 99 -25.83 -5.65 -3.36
N LEU A 100 -25.87 -6.84 -3.96
CA LEU A 100 -26.97 -7.78 -3.73
C LEU A 100 -26.94 -8.41 -2.34
N PHE A 101 -25.76 -8.64 -1.77
CA PHE A 101 -25.63 -9.23 -0.44
C PHE A 101 -26.28 -8.38 0.67
N PRO A 102 -25.95 -7.09 0.86
CA PRO A 102 -26.63 -6.27 1.86
C PRO A 102 -28.10 -6.04 1.54
N ALA A 103 -28.47 -5.93 0.25
CA ALA A 103 -29.88 -5.83 -0.14
C ALA A 103 -30.68 -7.07 0.28
N ALA A 104 -30.14 -8.28 0.07
CA ALA A 104 -30.76 -9.52 0.49
C ALA A 104 -30.89 -9.62 2.02
N LEU A 105 -29.84 -9.22 2.77
CA LEU A 105 -29.89 -9.19 4.23
C LEU A 105 -30.99 -8.24 4.74
N PHE A 106 -31.12 -7.06 4.14
CA PHE A 106 -32.16 -6.10 4.49
C PHE A 106 -33.57 -6.65 4.22
N ILE A 107 -33.78 -7.28 3.05
CA ILE A 107 -35.06 -7.90 2.70
C ILE A 107 -35.41 -9.03 3.69
N LEU A 108 -34.44 -9.87 4.04
CA LEU A 108 -34.66 -10.95 5.00
C LEU A 108 -35.02 -10.41 6.40
N ASP A 109 -34.31 -9.38 6.88
CA ASP A 109 -34.61 -8.72 8.16
C ASP A 109 -36.05 -8.19 8.19
N GLU A 110 -36.50 -7.54 7.11
CA GLU A 110 -37.87 -7.03 7.00
C GLU A 110 -38.92 -8.15 7.00
N ILE A 111 -38.66 -9.25 6.29
CA ILE A 111 -39.55 -10.43 6.28
C ILE A 111 -39.66 -11.04 7.69
N PHE A 112 -38.55 -11.15 8.42
CA PHE A 112 -38.56 -11.67 9.78
C PHE A 112 -39.33 -10.76 10.74
N LYS A 113 -39.18 -9.43 10.62
CA LYS A 113 -39.94 -8.46 11.41
C LYS A 113 -41.44 -8.58 11.16
N ILE A 114 -41.85 -8.67 9.89
CA ILE A 114 -43.27 -8.82 9.53
C ILE A 114 -43.84 -10.13 10.09
N LYS A 115 -43.08 -11.24 10.04
CA LYS A 115 -43.56 -12.54 10.53
C LYS A 115 -43.69 -12.63 12.05
N ASN A 116 -42.91 -11.84 12.78
CA ASN A 116 -42.86 -11.82 14.25
C ASN A 116 -43.67 -10.68 14.88
N ALA A 117 -44.37 -9.88 14.07
CA ALA A 117 -45.32 -8.84 14.49
C ALA A 117 -46.75 -9.39 14.52
#